data_AF-A0A2H5YDX5-F1
#
_entry.id   AF-A0A2H5YDX5-F1
#
_cell.length_a   1.000
_cell.length_b   1.000
_cell.length_c   1.000
_cell.angle_alpha   90.00
_cell.angle_beta   90.00
_cell.angle_gamma   90.00
#
_symmetry.space_group_name_H-M   'P 1'
#
loop_
_entity.id
_entity.type
_entity.pdbx_description
1 polymer ?
#
loop_
_entity_poly.entity_id
_entity_poly.type
_entity_poly.pdbx_seq_one_letter_code
_entity_poly.pdbx_strand_id
1 'polypeptide(L)' 'MTTLQAFLAERIADLHRSLIQAVEGLTPQQLHFKPAPQVNHIAFTLWHYVRTEDNCVRFVFRRLPTIWM' A
#
# COMPACT_ATOMS: atom_id res chain seq x y z
N MET A 1 10.80 0.61 -25.95
CA MET A 1 10.79 -0.59 -25.08
C MET A 1 10.68 -0.13 -23.63
N THR A 2 9.66 -0.58 -22.91
CA THR A 2 9.50 -0.28 -21.48
C THR A 2 10.50 -1.10 -20.68
N THR A 3 11.23 -0.49 -19.75
CA THR A 3 12.14 -1.22 -18.86
C THR A 3 11.33 -1.95 -17.77
N LEU A 4 11.90 -3.00 -17.17
CA LEU A 4 11.27 -3.69 -16.04
C LEU A 4 10.95 -2.72 -14.89
N GLN A 5 11.86 -1.80 -14.59
CA GLN A 5 11.66 -0.77 -13.56
C GLN A 5 10.47 0.13 -13.88
N ALA A 6 10.33 0.59 -15.13
CA ALA A 6 9.22 1.43 -15.54
C ALA A 6 7.88 0.68 -15.45
N PHE A 7 7.84 -0.58 -15.89
CA PHE A 7 6.66 -1.43 -15.76
C PHE A 7 6.26 -1.65 -14.29
N LEU A 8 7.22 -1.99 -13.42
CA LEU A 8 6.94 -2.21 -12.00
C LEU A 8 6.46 -0.93 -11.30
N ALA A 9 7.05 0.23 -11.63
CA ALA A 9 6.60 1.51 -11.09
C ALA A 9 5.15 1.83 -11.49
N GLU A 10 4.78 1.56 -12.74
CA GLU A 10 3.41 1.75 -13.23
C GLU A 10 2.41 0.82 -12.51
N ARG A 11 2.75 -0.48 -12.38
CA ARG A 11 1.90 -1.45 -11.68
C ARG A 11 1.73 -1.15 -10.20
N ILE A 12 2.77 -0.63 -9.55
CA ILE A 12 2.69 -0.17 -8.16
C ILE A 12 1.76 1.04 -8.05
N ALA A 13 1.84 2.00 -8.98
CA ALA A 13 0.94 3.14 -9.00
C ALA A 13 -0.53 2.73 -9.24
N ASP A 14 -0.78 1.73 -10.09
CA ASP A 14 -2.12 1.14 -10.28
C ASP A 14 -2.66 0.51 -8.98
N LEU A 15 -1.81 -0.27 -8.29
CA LEU A 15 -2.16 -0.89 -7.01
C LEU A 15 -2.49 0.19 -5.97
N HIS A 16 -1.68 1.24 -5.85
CA HIS A 16 -1.91 2.34 -4.93
C HIS A 16 -3.28 3.00 -5.16
N ARG A 17 -3.62 3.32 -6.42
CA ARG A 17 -4.94 3.87 -6.77
C ARG A 17 -6.08 2.95 -6.37
N SER A 18 -5.93 1.65 -6.64
CA SER A 18 -6.94 0.64 -6.32
C SER A 18 -7.16 0.53 -4.81
N LEU A 19 -6.09 0.63 -4.01
CA LEU A 19 -6.18 0.63 -2.54
C LEU A 19 -6.93 1.85 -2.00
N ILE A 20 -6.70 3.04 -2.57
CA ILE A 20 -7.44 4.27 -2.19
C ILE A 20 -8.92 4.13 -2.52
N GLN A 21 -9.25 3.66 -3.73
CA GLN A 21 -10.64 3.43 -4.15
C GLN A 21 -11.35 2.40 -3.26
N ALA A 22 -10.66 1.34 -2.84
CA ALA A 22 -11.23 0.28 -2.01
C ALA A 22 -11.68 0.76 -0.61
N VAL A 23 -11.13 1.88 -0.13
CA VAL A 23 -11.47 2.45 1.18
C VAL A 23 -12.23 3.77 1.09
N GLU A 24 -12.52 4.24 -0.12
CA GLU A 24 -13.23 5.49 -0.35
C GLU A 24 -14.63 5.45 0.27
N GLY A 25 -14.98 6.50 1.02
CA GLY A 25 -16.28 6.60 1.70
C GLY A 25 -16.42 5.76 2.98
N LEU A 26 -15.42 4.98 3.38
CA LEU A 26 -15.46 4.27 4.66
C LEU A 26 -15.28 5.24 5.83
N THR A 27 -16.13 5.08 6.84
CA THR A 27 -15.98 5.79 8.13
C THR A 27 -14.82 5.22 8.95
N PRO A 28 -14.28 5.96 9.94
CA PRO A 28 -13.25 5.44 10.84
C PRO A 28 -13.64 4.13 11.53
N GLN A 29 -14.91 3.97 11.93
CA GLN A 29 -15.43 2.76 12.56
C GLN A 29 -15.40 1.58 11.58
N GLN A 30 -15.78 1.79 10.31
CA GLN A 30 -15.74 0.76 9.28
C GLN A 30 -14.29 0.38 8.93
N LEU A 31 -13.36 1.34 8.89
CA LEU A 31 -11.93 1.09 8.70
C LEU A 31 -11.30 0.22 9.81
N HIS A 32 -11.86 0.27 11.01
CA HIS A 32 -11.42 -0.51 12.17
C HIS A 32 -12.27 -1.76 12.42
N PHE A 33 -13.23 -2.06 11.53
CA PHE A 33 -14.01 -3.29 11.61
C PHE A 33 -13.10 -4.52 11.47
N LYS A 34 -13.35 -5.53 12.30
CA LYS A 34 -12.64 -6.81 12.32
C LYS A 34 -13.66 -7.94 12.12
N PRO A 35 -13.62 -8.69 11.00
CA PRO A 35 -14.57 -9.79 10.79
C PRO A 35 -14.31 -11.01 11.70
N ALA A 36 -13.12 -11.10 12.31
CA ALA A 36 -12.78 -12.09 13.33
C ALA A 36 -11.73 -11.53 14.31
N PRO A 37 -11.55 -12.10 15.52
CA PRO A 37 -10.60 -11.55 16.50
C PRO A 37 -9.14 -11.59 16.04
N GLN A 38 -8.76 -12.58 15.23
CA GLN A 38 -7.37 -12.86 14.80
C GLN A 38 -6.98 -12.19 13.48
N VAL A 39 -7.89 -11.48 12.82
CA VAL A 39 -7.59 -10.77 11.57
C VAL A 39 -7.28 -9.30 11.83
N ASN A 40 -6.47 -8.70 10.98
CA ASN A 40 -6.23 -7.26 11.02
C ASN A 40 -7.45 -6.50 10.50
N HIS A 41 -7.68 -5.29 11.03
CA HIS A 41 -8.68 -4.39 10.48
C HIS A 41 -8.18 -3.74 9.18
N ILE A 42 -9.11 -3.17 8.40
CA ILE A 42 -8.84 -2.61 7.07
C ILE A 42 -7.73 -1.56 7.11
N ALA A 43 -7.77 -0.63 8.08
CA ALA A 43 -6.75 0.42 8.19
C ALA A 43 -5.33 -0.12 8.45
N PHE A 44 -5.16 -1.21 9.21
CA PHE A 44 -3.85 -1.83 9.39
C PHE A 44 -3.36 -2.45 8.08
N THR A 45 -4.23 -3.17 7.38
CA THR A 45 -3.89 -3.77 6.09
C THR A 45 -3.50 -2.71 5.07
N LEU A 46 -4.26 -1.62 4.98
CA LEU A 46 -3.95 -0.49 4.09
C LEU A 46 -2.58 0.12 4.43
N TRP A 47 -2.33 0.42 5.70
CA TRP A 47 -1.04 0.91 6.18
C TRP A 47 0.11 -0.06 5.82
N HIS A 48 -0.07 -1.35 6.05
CA HIS A 48 0.93 -2.37 5.79
C HIS A 48 1.32 -2.43 4.30
N TYR A 49 0.33 -2.30 3.40
CA TYR A 49 0.58 -2.25 1.96
C TYR A 49 1.37 -1.00 1.56
N VAL A 50 0.92 0.20 1.94
CA VAL A 50 1.62 1.44 1.55
C VAL A 50 3.01 1.56 2.19
N ARG A 51 3.21 0.99 3.39
CA ARG A 51 4.53 0.89 4.02
C ARG A 51 5.47 -0.04 3.25
N THR A 52 4.94 -1.13 2.70
CA THR A 52 5.70 -2.07 1.87
C THR A 52 6.02 -1.45 0.51
N GLU A 53 5.08 -0.70 -0.07
CA GLU A 53 5.31 0.09 -1.28
C GLU A 53 6.49 1.06 -1.11
N ASP A 54 6.55 1.81 -0.01
CA ASP A 54 7.66 2.71 0.31
C ASP A 54 9.01 1.96 0.37
N ASN A 55 9.03 0.76 0.95
CA ASN A 55 10.20 -0.11 0.99
C ASN A 55 10.63 -0.54 -0.43
N CYS A 56 9.70 -0.98 -1.27
CA CYS A 56 10.00 -1.38 -2.63
C CYS A 56 10.54 -0.21 -3.46
N VAL A 57 9.83 0.92 -3.47
CA VAL A 57 10.17 2.06 -4.31
C VAL A 57 11.45 2.76 -3.85
N ARG A 58 11.60 3.04 -2.54
CA ARG A 58 12.76 3.78 -2.03
C ARG A 58 13.95 2.88 -1.79
N PHE A 59 13.78 1.78 -1.07
CA PHE A 59 14.91 0.96 -0.66
C PHE A 59 15.32 -0.05 -1.73
N VAL A 60 14.39 -0.87 -2.24
CA VAL A 60 14.74 -1.94 -3.18
C VAL A 60 15.16 -1.38 -4.54
N PHE A 61 14.37 -0.47 -5.13
CA PHE A 61 14.65 0.04 -6.48
C PHE A 61 15.63 1.21 -6.50
N ARG A 62 15.60 2.09 -5.50
CA ARG A 62 16.37 3.34 -5.51
C ARG A 62 17.53 3.41 -4.52
N ARG A 63 17.66 2.43 -3.62
CA ARG A 63 18.70 2.38 -2.56
C ARG A 63 18.71 3.63 -1.67
N LEU A 64 17.54 4.19 -1.42
CA LEU A 64 17.31 5.32 -0.52
C LEU A 64 16.68 4.85 0.79
N PRO A 65 16.85 5.59 1.90
CA PRO A 65 16.09 5.35 3.13
C PRO A 65 14.58 5.41 2.89
N THR A 66 13.81 4.56 3.55
CA THR A 66 12.34 4.63 3.58
C THR A 66 11.87 5.92 4.26
N ILE A 67 10.72 6.46 3.86
CA ILE A 67 10.14 7.64 4.52
C ILE A 67 9.48 7.22 5.83
N TRP A 68 8.76 6.11 5.79
CA TRP A 68 8.03 5.60 6.94
C TRP A 68 8.98 4.68 7.71
N MET A 69 9.26 5.00 8.98
CA MET A 69 10.07 4.19 9.90
C MET A 69 9.27 3.89 11.15
#